data_AF-A0A3N0XLB8-F1
#
_entry.id   AF-A0A3N0XLB8-F1
#
_cell.length_a   1.000
_cell.length_b   1.000
_cell.length_c   1.000
_cell.angle_alpha   90.00
_cell.angle_beta   90.00
_cell.angle_gamma   90.00
#
_symmetry.space_group_name_H-M   'P 1'
#
loop_
_entity.id
_entity.type
_entity.pdbx_description
1 polymer ?
#
loop_
_entity_poly.entity_id
_entity_poly.type
_entity_poly.pdbx_seq_one_letter_code
_entity_poly.pdbx_strand_id
1 'polypeptide(L)'
;MEEDGSFRFQSVGLKDTGTYTYTVTSSDGTEIVKDKVEIEVYEKVPKPTVNINCSADGNAALTCDVENSKDPSLTVSWYEDGKLVQDEIQPQVFLSSTQVQENKPYSCETHNPVSRDESENVTVSYEKEFRLADLTPGHTGAERCRDCGRTRQMNHSDD
;
A
#
# COMPACT_ATOMS: atom_id res chain seq x y z
N MET A 1 31.65 3.79 21.46
CA MET A 1 31.76 5.24 21.62
C MET A 1 33.13 5.61 21.11
N GLU A 2 33.19 6.32 19.99
CA GLU A 2 34.47 6.80 19.46
C GLU A 2 34.97 7.94 20.37
N GLU A 3 36.26 8.28 20.33
CA GLU A 3 36.85 9.33 21.21
C GLU A 3 36.23 10.72 21.01
N ASP A 4 35.45 10.93 19.95
CA ASP A 4 34.70 12.15 19.65
C ASP A 4 33.30 12.21 20.31
N GLY A 5 32.91 11.17 21.06
CA GLY A 5 31.58 11.07 21.68
C GLY A 5 30.48 10.55 20.75
N SER A 6 30.82 10.05 19.56
CA SER A 6 29.84 9.50 18.63
C SER A 6 29.31 8.12 19.03
N PHE A 7 28.02 7.92 18.76
CA PHE A 7 27.33 6.63 18.85
C PHE A 7 26.81 6.26 17.46
N ARG A 8 27.20 5.09 16.96
CA ARG A 8 26.91 4.65 15.59
C ARG A 8 26.30 3.27 15.59
N PHE A 9 25.23 3.11 14.83
CA PHE A 9 24.70 1.80 14.46
C PHE A 9 25.42 1.31 13.20
N GLN A 10 25.88 0.06 13.21
CA GLN A 10 26.49 -0.56 12.02
C GLN A 10 25.45 -1.34 11.20
N SER A 11 24.44 -1.91 11.86
CA SER A 11 23.33 -2.60 11.24
C SER A 11 22.09 -2.26 12.04
N VAL A 12 21.17 -1.52 11.43
CA VAL A 12 19.94 -1.03 12.05
C VAL A 12 18.80 -1.99 11.71
N GLY A 13 17.96 -2.31 12.68
CA GLY A 13 16.71 -3.04 12.50
C GLY A 13 15.58 -2.49 13.39
N LEU A 14 14.35 -2.98 13.19
CA LEU A 14 13.16 -2.47 13.90
C LEU A 14 13.29 -2.43 15.43
N LYS A 15 14.09 -3.34 16.01
CA LYS A 15 14.36 -3.40 17.45
C LYS A 15 15.18 -2.23 17.99
N ASP A 16 15.84 -1.48 17.11
CA ASP A 16 16.64 -0.30 17.46
C ASP A 16 15.75 0.97 17.53
N THR A 17 14.45 0.84 17.29
CA THR A 17 13.48 1.90 17.56
C THR A 17 13.36 2.11 19.07
N GLY A 18 13.45 3.37 19.51
CA GLY A 18 13.22 3.73 20.90
C GLY A 18 13.86 5.06 21.30
N THR A 19 13.77 5.34 22.59
CA THR A 19 14.33 6.55 23.18
C THR A 19 15.73 6.29 23.74
N TYR A 20 16.72 6.97 23.18
CA TYR A 20 18.11 6.90 23.60
C TYR A 20 18.43 8.10 24.49
N THR A 21 19.05 7.85 25.64
CA THR A 21 19.49 8.91 26.55
C THR A 21 20.99 9.06 26.45
N TYR A 22 21.47 10.30 26.28
CA TYR A 22 22.89 10.61 26.37
C TYR A 22 23.16 11.51 27.57
N THR A 23 24.36 11.37 28.13
CA THR A 23 24.82 12.14 29.28
C THR A 23 26.23 12.64 29.00
N VAL A 24 26.45 13.93 29.22
CA VAL A 24 27.76 14.58 29.14
C VAL A 24 28.22 14.89 30.55
N THR A 25 29.40 14.39 30.93
CA THR A 25 29.98 14.62 32.26
C THR A 25 31.30 15.39 32.16
N SER A 26 31.55 16.26 33.14
CA SER A 26 32.85 16.90 33.38
C SER A 26 33.90 15.88 33.82
N SER A 27 35.18 16.25 33.77
CA SER A 27 36.29 15.39 34.20
C SER A 27 36.22 14.98 35.68
N ASP A 28 35.51 15.75 36.50
CA ASP A 28 35.26 15.47 37.92
C ASP A 28 34.03 14.57 38.15
N GLY A 29 33.36 14.14 37.09
CA GLY A 29 32.16 13.30 37.14
C GLY A 29 30.85 14.07 37.27
N THR A 30 30.86 15.41 37.29
CA THR A 30 29.64 16.22 37.35
C THR A 30 28.86 16.10 36.04
N GLU A 31 27.57 15.75 36.11
CA GLU A 31 26.67 15.77 34.95
C GLU A 31 26.45 17.21 34.46
N ILE A 32 26.83 17.48 33.21
CA ILE A 32 26.67 18.79 32.57
C ILE A 32 25.34 18.82 31.79
N VAL A 33 25.08 17.76 31.02
CA VAL A 33 23.88 17.64 30.19
C VAL A 33 23.38 16.21 30.25
N LYS A 34 22.05 16.08 30.28
CA LYS A 34 21.36 14.82 30.04
C LYS A 34 20.10 15.08 29.24
N ASP A 35 19.99 14.39 28.12
CA ASP A 35 18.86 14.57 27.22
C ASP A 35 18.53 13.27 26.47
N LYS A 36 17.40 13.27 25.76
CA LYS A 36 16.84 12.12 25.07
C LYS A 36 16.68 12.41 23.58
N VAL A 37 16.91 11.38 22.77
CA VAL A 37 16.60 11.37 21.35
C VAL A 37 15.70 10.18 21.05
N GLU A 38 14.68 10.40 20.24
CA GLU A 38 13.83 9.33 19.72
C GLU A 38 14.37 8.89 18.36
N ILE A 39 14.53 7.59 18.20
CA ILE A 39 14.95 6.97 16.94
C ILE A 39 13.82 6.05 16.51
N GLU A 40 13.32 6.28 15.29
CA GLU A 40 12.37 5.40 14.62
C GLU A 40 13.04 4.72 13.44
N VAL A 41 12.93 3.40 13.40
CA VAL A 41 13.44 2.57 12.33
C VAL A 41 12.26 1.96 11.59
N TYR A 42 12.31 2.08 10.27
CA TYR A 42 11.31 1.55 9.36
C TYR A 42 11.93 0.51 8.43
N GLU A 43 11.17 -0.53 8.11
CA GLU A 43 11.50 -1.41 7.00
C GLU A 43 11.15 -0.75 5.67
N LYS A 44 11.80 -1.20 4.59
CA LYS A 44 11.41 -0.76 3.26
C LYS A 44 10.02 -1.28 2.94
N VAL A 45 9.19 -0.41 2.38
CA VAL A 45 7.85 -0.77 1.92
C VAL A 45 7.95 -1.78 0.78
N PRO A 46 7.30 -2.95 0.89
CA PRO A 46 7.15 -3.88 -0.22
C PRO A 46 6.25 -3.31 -1.31
N LYS A 47 6.44 -3.78 -2.55
CA LYS A 47 5.58 -3.41 -3.67
C LYS A 47 4.11 -3.78 -3.39
N PRO A 48 3.16 -2.81 -3.42
CA PRO A 48 1.76 -3.09 -3.18
C PRO A 48 1.09 -3.82 -4.35
N THR A 49 -0.04 -4.44 -4.05
CA THR A 49 -0.93 -5.09 -5.02
C THR A 49 -2.34 -4.53 -4.88
N VAL A 50 -3.05 -4.38 -5.99
CA VAL A 50 -4.45 -3.93 -5.98
C VAL A 50 -5.38 -5.11 -6.16
N ASN A 51 -6.23 -5.35 -5.17
CA ASN A 51 -7.30 -6.34 -5.21
C ASN A 51 -8.63 -5.68 -5.55
N ILE A 52 -9.39 -6.29 -6.45
CA ILE A 52 -10.65 -5.76 -6.96
C ILE A 52 -11.80 -6.63 -6.45
N ASN A 53 -12.80 -6.01 -5.83
CA ASN A 53 -14.02 -6.68 -5.43
C ASN A 53 -15.22 -5.94 -6.02
N CYS A 54 -15.94 -6.57 -6.95
CA CYS A 54 -17.12 -5.96 -7.56
C CYS A 54 -18.42 -6.48 -6.94
N SER A 55 -19.43 -5.63 -6.93
CA SER A 55 -20.81 -5.99 -6.60
C SER A 55 -21.67 -6.18 -7.85
N ALA A 56 -22.82 -6.84 -7.68
CA ALA A 56 -23.74 -7.20 -8.77
C ALA A 56 -24.49 -5.99 -9.36
N ASP A 57 -24.43 -4.82 -8.71
CA ASP A 57 -24.95 -3.53 -9.18
C ASP A 57 -23.94 -2.75 -10.03
N GLY A 58 -22.78 -3.34 -10.33
CA GLY A 58 -21.73 -2.75 -11.15
C GLY A 58 -20.77 -1.83 -10.39
N ASN A 59 -20.94 -1.65 -9.09
CA ASN A 59 -19.96 -0.94 -8.26
C ASN A 59 -18.73 -1.83 -7.99
N ALA A 60 -17.61 -1.21 -7.62
CA ALA A 60 -16.39 -1.92 -7.26
C ALA A 60 -15.69 -1.28 -6.06
N ALA A 61 -15.00 -2.11 -5.27
CA ALA A 61 -14.10 -1.69 -4.22
C ALA A 61 -12.69 -2.16 -4.60
N LEU A 62 -11.74 -1.24 -4.63
CA LEU A 62 -10.33 -1.55 -4.82
C LEU A 62 -9.65 -1.47 -3.47
N THR A 63 -8.85 -2.49 -3.14
CA THR A 63 -8.07 -2.57 -1.90
C THR A 63 -6.59 -2.61 -2.26
N CYS A 64 -5.79 -1.74 -1.65
CA CYS A 64 -4.35 -1.74 -1.78
C CYS A 64 -3.77 -2.61 -0.67
N ASP A 65 -3.20 -3.75 -1.06
CA ASP A 65 -2.65 -4.74 -0.14
C ASP A 65 -1.14 -4.79 -0.26
N VAL A 66 -0.47 -4.67 0.89
CA VAL A 66 0.99 -4.78 1.02
C VAL A 66 1.29 -6.08 1.75
N GLU A 67 1.81 -7.06 1.01
CA GLU A 67 2.05 -8.40 1.55
C GLU A 67 2.97 -8.34 2.78
N ASN A 68 2.57 -9.01 3.85
CA ASN A 68 3.32 -9.12 5.11
C ASN A 68 3.59 -7.79 5.85
N SER A 69 3.02 -6.66 5.41
CA SER A 69 3.16 -5.40 6.16
C SER A 69 2.39 -5.46 7.48
N LYS A 70 3.09 -5.18 8.58
CA LYS A 70 2.49 -4.97 9.91
C LYS A 70 2.67 -3.53 10.38
N ASP A 71 3.13 -2.64 9.50
CA ASP A 71 3.40 -1.25 9.81
C ASP A 71 2.08 -0.47 9.88
N PRO A 72 1.60 -0.08 11.08
CA PRO A 72 0.35 0.66 11.21
C PRO A 72 0.48 2.13 10.76
N SER A 73 1.71 2.60 10.51
CA SER A 73 1.99 3.96 10.03
C SER A 73 2.07 4.06 8.51
N LEU A 74 1.87 2.94 7.80
CA LEU A 74 1.92 2.90 6.36
C LEU A 74 0.78 3.72 5.76
N THR A 75 1.13 4.70 4.94
CA THR A 75 0.17 5.56 4.23
C THR A 75 -0.10 4.99 2.84
N VAL A 76 -1.34 5.12 2.36
CA VAL A 76 -1.77 4.67 1.04
C VAL A 76 -2.27 5.85 0.21
N SER A 77 -1.65 6.05 -0.95
CA SER A 77 -2.03 7.07 -1.93
C SER A 77 -2.64 6.37 -3.16
N TRP A 78 -3.85 6.74 -3.57
CA TRP A 78 -4.51 6.21 -4.75
C TRP A 78 -4.41 7.16 -5.93
N TYR A 79 -4.16 6.59 -7.10
CA TYR A 79 -4.07 7.31 -8.35
C TYR A 79 -5.11 6.81 -9.35
N GLU A 80 -5.83 7.73 -9.99
CA GLU A 80 -6.70 7.49 -11.13
C GLU A 80 -6.08 8.19 -12.34
N ASP A 81 -5.75 7.44 -13.40
CA ASP A 81 -5.11 7.99 -14.61
C ASP A 81 -3.85 8.83 -14.28
N GLY A 82 -3.07 8.33 -13.31
CA GLY A 82 -1.85 8.98 -12.80
C GLY A 82 -2.09 10.23 -11.94
N LYS A 83 -3.33 10.54 -11.57
CA LYS A 83 -3.67 11.68 -10.70
C LYS A 83 -4.08 11.20 -9.33
N LEU A 84 -3.52 11.82 -8.30
CA LEU A 84 -3.86 11.52 -6.91
C LEU A 84 -5.35 11.82 -6.65
N VAL A 85 -6.08 10.82 -6.16
CA VAL A 85 -7.51 10.93 -5.81
C VAL A 85 -7.77 10.75 -4.32
N GLN A 86 -6.87 10.07 -3.60
CA GLN A 86 -6.96 9.85 -2.16
C GLN A 86 -5.55 9.65 -1.59
N ASP A 87 -5.29 10.17 -0.39
CA ASP A 87 -4.03 10.01 0.32
C ASP A 87 -4.32 9.86 1.81
N GLU A 88 -4.54 8.62 2.25
CA GLU A 88 -5.05 8.31 3.59
C GLU A 88 -4.47 6.99 4.11
N ILE A 89 -4.64 6.73 5.40
CA ILE A 89 -4.33 5.41 6.00
C ILE A 89 -5.35 4.35 5.51
N GLN A 90 -6.51 4.77 5.00
CA GLN A 90 -7.55 3.87 4.50
C GLN A 90 -7.09 3.20 3.18
N PRO A 91 -6.91 1.87 3.14
CA PRO A 91 -6.36 1.18 1.97
C PRO A 91 -7.37 0.95 0.85
N GLN A 92 -8.55 1.58 0.90
CA GLN A 92 -9.67 1.26 0.01
C GLN A 92 -10.22 2.50 -0.69
N VAL A 93 -10.57 2.33 -1.97
CA VAL A 93 -11.35 3.28 -2.76
C VAL A 93 -12.58 2.57 -3.34
N PHE A 94 -13.71 3.29 -3.35
CA PHE A 94 -14.98 2.78 -3.89
C PHE A 94 -15.30 3.46 -5.21
N LEU A 95 -15.60 2.65 -6.22
CA LEU A 95 -16.02 3.09 -7.54
C LEU A 95 -17.51 2.79 -7.73
N SER A 96 -18.23 3.82 -8.16
CA SER A 96 -19.59 3.66 -8.68
C SER A 96 -19.59 2.97 -10.04
N SER A 97 -20.71 2.38 -10.41
CA SER A 97 -20.91 1.74 -11.71
C SER A 97 -20.60 2.68 -12.88
N THR A 98 -20.87 3.99 -12.75
CA THR A 98 -20.50 4.99 -13.76
C THR A 98 -18.99 5.13 -13.91
N GLN A 99 -18.24 5.14 -12.80
CA GLN A 99 -16.76 5.23 -12.83
C GLN A 99 -16.13 3.96 -13.40
N VAL A 100 -16.70 2.79 -13.12
CA VAL A 100 -16.24 1.51 -13.69
C VAL A 100 -16.38 1.51 -15.22
N GLN A 101 -17.44 2.11 -15.76
CA GLN A 101 -17.64 2.20 -17.22
C GLN A 101 -16.63 3.12 -17.94
N GLU A 102 -15.93 4.00 -17.21
CA GLU A 102 -14.89 4.86 -17.79
C GLU A 102 -13.61 4.08 -18.13
N ASN A 103 -13.44 2.84 -17.62
CA ASN A 103 -12.28 1.97 -17.87
C ASN A 103 -10.92 2.66 -17.66
N LYS A 104 -10.84 3.53 -16.65
CA LYS A 104 -9.60 4.22 -16.29
C LYS A 104 -8.65 3.29 -15.52
N PRO A 105 -7.32 3.48 -15.68
CA PRO A 105 -6.35 2.78 -14.87
C PRO A 105 -6.28 3.36 -13.45
N TYR A 106 -6.18 2.48 -12.47
CA TYR A 106 -5.95 2.81 -11.07
C TYR A 106 -4.65 2.17 -10.59
N SER A 107 -3.88 2.90 -9.80
CA SER A 107 -2.74 2.36 -9.05
C SER A 107 -2.81 2.83 -7.60
N CYS A 108 -2.13 2.11 -6.71
CA CYS A 108 -1.91 2.56 -5.35
C CYS A 108 -0.42 2.61 -5.05
N GLU A 109 -0.03 3.58 -4.27
CA GLU A 109 1.32 3.78 -3.77
C GLU A 109 1.30 3.71 -2.26
N THR A 110 2.23 2.96 -1.68
CA THR A 110 2.36 2.83 -0.24
C THR A 110 3.69 3.39 0.22
N HIS A 111 3.67 4.13 1.33
CA HIS A 111 4.88 4.79 1.80
C HIS A 111 4.95 4.96 3.31
N ASN A 112 6.18 5.02 3.80
CA ASN A 112 6.55 5.41 5.16
C ASN A 112 7.64 6.50 5.09
N PRO A 113 8.16 7.02 6.21
CA PRO A 113 9.15 8.10 6.18
C PRO A 113 10.45 7.79 5.44
N VAL A 114 10.76 6.52 5.16
CA VAL A 114 12.03 6.09 4.55
C VAL A 114 11.90 5.58 3.12
N SER A 115 10.71 5.16 2.69
CA SER A 115 10.52 4.49 1.39
C SER A 115 9.09 4.57 0.87
N ARG A 116 8.95 4.37 -0.44
CA ARG A 116 7.72 4.46 -1.21
C ARG A 116 7.78 3.45 -2.36
N ASP A 117 6.69 2.76 -2.64
CA ASP A 117 6.57 1.81 -3.77
C ASP A 117 5.14 1.82 -4.33
N GLU A 118 5.00 1.55 -5.63
CA GLU A 118 3.75 1.69 -6.38
C GLU A 118 3.33 0.37 -7.03
N SER A 119 2.01 0.12 -7.06
CA SER A 119 1.43 -1.05 -7.68
C SER A 119 1.48 -0.98 -9.20
N GLU A 120 1.21 -2.11 -9.86
CA GLU A 120 0.85 -2.07 -11.28
C GLU A 120 -0.51 -1.36 -11.47
N ASN A 121 -0.71 -0.80 -12.65
CA ASN A 121 -2.00 -0.26 -13.05
C ASN A 121 -3.03 -1.39 -13.24
N VAL A 122 -4.21 -1.22 -12.66
CA VAL A 122 -5.35 -2.10 -12.86
C VAL A 122 -6.52 -1.36 -13.49
N THR A 123 -7.29 -2.05 -14.31
CA THR A 123 -8.52 -1.51 -14.89
C THR A 123 -9.67 -2.42 -14.51
N VAL A 124 -10.72 -1.83 -13.94
CA VAL A 124 -11.95 -2.55 -13.63
C VAL A 124 -12.85 -2.46 -14.85
N SER A 125 -13.25 -3.61 -15.40
CA SER A 125 -14.16 -3.68 -16.54
C SER A 125 -15.40 -4.49 -16.18
N TYR A 126 -16.57 -3.96 -16.51
CA TYR A 126 -17.85 -4.63 -16.32
C TYR A 126 -18.38 -5.16 -17.65
N GLU A 127 -18.35 -6.48 -17.86
CA GLU A 127 -18.99 -7.09 -19.02
C GLU A 127 -20.40 -7.56 -18.65
N LYS A 128 -21.40 -7.00 -19.33
CA LYS A 128 -22.76 -7.53 -19.25
C LYS A 128 -22.82 -8.89 -19.96
N GLU A 129 -22.86 -9.99 -19.22
CA GLU A 129 -23.20 -11.29 -19.82
C GLU A 129 -24.68 -11.25 -20.27
N PHE A 130 -24.91 -10.94 -21.55
CA PHE A 130 -26.22 -11.12 -22.17
C PHE A 130 -26.40 -12.61 -22.48
N ARG A 131 -26.93 -13.39 -21.53
CA ARG A 131 -27.29 -14.78 -21.79
C ARG A 131 -28.51 -14.82 -22.71
N LEU A 132 -28.29 -15.16 -23.99
CA LEU A 132 -29.35 -15.38 -24.98
C LEU A 132 -30.38 -16.44 -24.54
N ALA A 133 -30.04 -17.32 -23.58
CA ALA A 133 -30.95 -18.31 -23.01
C ALA A 133 -32.03 -17.71 -22.07
N ASP A 134 -31.87 -16.46 -21.62
CA ASP A 134 -32.82 -15.77 -20.74
C ASP A 134 -33.85 -14.91 -21.50
N LEU A 135 -33.91 -15.03 -22.85
CA LEU A 135 -34.89 -14.34 -23.71
C LEU A 135 -36.32 -14.90 -23.60
N THR A 136 -36.79 -15.11 -22.37
CA THR A 136 -38.22 -15.21 -22.06
C THR A 136 -38.77 -13.80 -21.80
N PRO A 137 -40.01 -13.49 -22.20
CA PRO A 137 -40.62 -12.20 -21.85
C PRO A 137 -40.68 -12.06 -20.30
N GLY A 138 -39.81 -11.23 -19.72
CA GLY A 138 -39.81 -10.93 -18.29
C GLY A 138 -38.51 -11.16 -17.51
N HIS A 139 -37.44 -11.70 -18.10
CA HIS A 139 -36.14 -11.85 -17.41
C HIS A 139 -35.18 -10.69 -17.72
N THR A 140 -34.77 -9.97 -16.68
CA THR A 140 -33.60 -9.08 -16.70
C THR A 140 -32.33 -9.93 -16.62
N GLY A 141 -31.48 -9.88 -17.66
CA GLY A 141 -30.23 -10.64 -17.71
C GLY A 141 -29.31 -10.38 -16.50
N ALA A 142 -28.57 -11.41 -16.06
CA ALA A 142 -27.66 -11.32 -14.93
C ALA A 142 -26.36 -10.61 -15.34
N GLU A 143 -26.06 -9.49 -14.68
CA GLU A 143 -24.83 -8.74 -14.92
C GLU A 143 -23.70 -9.27 -14.01
N ARG A 144 -22.47 -9.40 -14.53
CA ARG A 144 -21.32 -9.91 -13.77
C ARG A 144 -20.08 -9.10 -14.06
N CYS A 145 -19.53 -8.46 -13.03
CA CYS A 145 -18.19 -7.89 -13.11
C CYS A 145 -17.16 -9.01 -13.27
N ARG A 146 -16.14 -8.80 -14.10
CA ARG A 146 -15.01 -9.73 -14.21
C ARG A 146 -13.85 -9.15 -13.39
N ASP A 147 -13.33 -9.94 -12.45
CA ASP A 147 -12.08 -9.61 -11.77
C ASP A 147 -10.94 -9.65 -12.80
N CYS A 148 -10.36 -8.49 -13.11
CA CYS A 148 -9.29 -8.37 -14.10
C CYS A 148 -7.88 -8.45 -13.48
N GLY A 149 -7.76 -8.88 -12.23
CA GLY A 149 -6.47 -9.15 -11.58
C GLY A 149 -5.97 -10.59 -11.78
N ARG A 150 -5.45 -10.95 -12.95
CA ARG A 150 -4.51 -12.10 -13.05
C ARG A 150 -3.29 -11.74 -13.87
N THR A 151 -2.26 -11.24 -13.20
CA THR A 151 -0.91 -11.21 -13.74
C THR A 151 -0.48 -12.64 -14.05
N ARG A 152 -0.27 -12.92 -15.33
CA ARG A 152 0.22 -14.21 -15.81
C ARG A 152 1.63 -14.41 -15.23
N GLN A 153 1.77 -15.30 -14.24
CA GLN A 153 3.09 -15.72 -13.76
C GLN A 153 3.80 -16.41 -14.93
N MET A 154 4.72 -15.70 -15.58
CA MET A 154 5.64 -16.31 -16.54
C MET A 154 6.57 -17.19 -15.71
N ASN A 155 6.27 -18.49 -15.67
CA ASN A 155 7.23 -19.48 -15.20
C ASN A 155 8.45 -19.38 -16.13
N HIS A 156 9.54 -18.80 -15.63
CA HIS A 156 10.86 -19.06 -16.18
C HIS A 156 11.18 -20.51 -15.80
N SER A 157 11.14 -21.39 -16.80
CA SER A 157 11.79 -22.68 -16.72
C SER A 157 13.25 -22.42 -17.01
N ASP A 158 14.09 -22.43 -15.97
CA ASP A 158 15.53 -22.56 -16.16
C ASP A 158 15.80 -23.98 -16.70
N ASP A 159 16.44 -24.01 -17.89
CA ASP A 159 17.05 -25.19 -18.53
C ASP A 159 18.38 -25.52 -17.82
#